data_AF-A0AA92VEQ8-F1
#
_entry.id   AF-A0AA92VEQ8-F1
#
_cell.length_a   1.000
_cell.length_b   1.000
_cell.length_c   1.000
_cell.angle_alpha   90.00
_cell.angle_beta   90.00
_cell.angle_gamma   90.00
#
_symmetry.space_group_name_H-M   'P 1'
#
loop_
_entity.id
_entity.type
_entity.pdbx_description
1 polymer ?
#
loop_
_entity_poly.entity_id
_entity_poly.type
_entity_poly.pdbx_seq_one_letter_code
_entity_poly.pdbx_strand_id
1 'polypeptide(L)'
;MVMQTNSSLIKKDKKMKSIKNILGTASMMALTLSATSCTDGNDWDVDGSLSRLFGLNGDKITVETAETSATVTFSAFTSKAVSSPEYYVFEVSKDSLYEGVENANIIKFGEDKSLTSSPVVLSGLDGDSKYYMRVKAMSSTANESKWVYYKDGSSFKTKAEQLFNELTTADLFEDHVNFSWTPGATVTHITIVNAADPEDKSKHELTADQIAAGKVTYSNVKPTTTYIATLYNNEAKRGQLQFTTPAAMPSANYKYTLPSDVNVISQTLIDEIAEQAKAAAGNETNYSATIGIPAGATVSLYGTNDSDGGKSNVTIPDGMSVTFFGLAGGDAPTINLDKNFDIAGSHAFIKFQNVKLVENGAGYFINQSKACTISEFTLEDCEVSNIKTSFFRIQGSDAKSIGKLTLKNSIFTKLCAGYGFIHIDAGSGKGHLDNVEIDGCTFNSICVTGKVFIFSKKTDMQDITIKNSTFYNCNGNGQFFVDFNVDTFGPSTFTIENCIFGKSADEATNKNIRSKTPATVVNSFRTTDFFKVIKGVNDTEFSSTQLFKDPTNGDFTIKAGTLKEKAGDPRWYVVED
;
A
#
# COMPACT_ATOMS: atom_id res chain seq x y z
N MET A 1 -2.49 -48.61 30.88
CA MET A 1 -3.39 -49.40 31.74
C MET A 1 -3.05 -49.02 33.18
N VAL A 2 -3.95 -48.22 33.81
CA VAL A 2 -4.37 -48.11 35.24
C VAL A 2 -3.26 -47.86 36.29
N MET A 3 -3.30 -46.83 37.15
CA MET A 3 -4.20 -46.67 38.31
C MET A 3 -4.28 -45.20 38.81
N GLN A 4 -5.48 -44.64 38.95
CA GLN A 4 -6.28 -44.41 40.20
C GLN A 4 -5.77 -43.25 41.08
N THR A 5 -6.46 -42.11 41.30
CA THR A 5 -7.81 -41.74 41.82
C THR A 5 -7.93 -41.56 43.33
N ASN A 6 -8.60 -40.44 43.68
CA ASN A 6 -9.46 -40.13 44.83
C ASN A 6 -8.82 -39.65 46.14
N SER A 7 -9.45 -38.87 47.02
CA SER A 7 -10.54 -37.86 47.06
C SER A 7 -10.96 -37.75 48.54
N SER A 8 -11.27 -36.53 49.00
CA SER A 8 -12.36 -36.19 49.95
C SER A 8 -12.11 -36.02 51.48
N LEU A 9 -12.66 -34.87 51.99
CA LEU A 9 -13.37 -34.59 53.27
C LEU A 9 -12.52 -34.54 54.57
N ILE A 10 -12.77 -33.73 55.63
CA ILE A 10 -13.99 -33.41 56.43
C ILE A 10 -13.76 -32.11 57.29
N LYS A 11 -14.83 -31.34 57.58
CA LYS A 11 -14.96 -30.24 58.58
C LYS A 11 -15.52 -30.72 59.93
N LYS A 12 -15.19 -30.03 61.05
CA LYS A 12 -15.94 -29.74 62.32
C LYS A 12 -14.96 -29.67 63.52
N ASP A 13 -15.14 -29.00 64.67
CA ASP A 13 -15.94 -27.87 65.20
C ASP A 13 -15.50 -27.65 66.69
N LYS A 14 -15.75 -26.44 67.25
CA LYS A 14 -16.00 -26.09 68.70
C LYS A 14 -14.92 -25.97 69.83
N LYS A 15 -14.80 -24.71 70.32
CA LYS A 15 -14.86 -24.13 71.70
C LYS A 15 -14.49 -24.96 72.97
N MET A 16 -13.65 -24.37 73.86
CA MET A 16 -13.92 -23.96 75.28
C MET A 16 -12.63 -23.52 76.04
N LYS A 17 -12.59 -22.30 76.61
CA LYS A 17 -12.71 -21.93 78.05
C LYS A 17 -11.59 -22.38 79.03
N SER A 18 -10.83 -21.39 79.49
CA SER A 18 -10.63 -20.98 80.91
C SER A 18 -9.76 -21.79 81.91
N ILE A 19 -8.81 -21.05 82.51
CA ILE A 19 -8.46 -20.96 83.95
C ILE A 19 -7.58 -22.05 84.58
N LYS A 20 -6.36 -21.65 85.02
CA LYS A 20 -5.82 -21.70 86.41
C LYS A 20 -4.78 -20.54 86.55
N ASN A 21 -5.04 -19.40 87.20
CA ASN A 21 -4.98 -19.08 88.65
C ASN A 21 -3.58 -19.36 89.27
N ILE A 22 -2.88 -18.49 90.02
CA ILE A 22 -3.31 -17.45 90.99
C ILE A 22 -2.05 -16.68 91.52
N LEU A 23 -2.18 -15.37 91.83
CA LEU A 23 -1.47 -14.48 92.81
C LEU A 23 0.09 -14.47 92.83
N GLY A 24 0.80 -13.35 92.99
CA GLY A 24 0.45 -11.98 93.33
C GLY A 24 1.73 -11.17 93.66
N THR A 25 1.64 -9.84 93.54
CA THR A 25 2.29 -8.87 94.45
C THR A 25 3.77 -9.09 94.80
N ALA A 26 4.70 -8.78 93.87
CA ALA A 26 6.10 -8.44 94.21
C ALA A 26 6.90 -7.80 93.05
N SER A 27 6.31 -6.93 92.23
CA SER A 27 7.09 -6.21 91.19
C SER A 27 6.68 -4.75 91.02
N MET A 28 5.91 -4.23 91.98
CA MET A 28 5.39 -2.87 91.99
C MET A 28 6.19 -2.03 93.01
N MET A 29 7.52 -1.92 92.86
CA MET A 29 8.36 -0.93 93.56
C MET A 29 9.83 -1.00 93.10
N ALA A 30 10.12 -0.66 91.83
CA ALA A 30 11.50 -0.32 91.40
C ALA A 30 11.59 0.25 89.96
N LEU A 31 10.63 1.02 89.45
CA LEU A 31 10.79 1.70 88.14
C LEU A 31 9.89 2.94 87.96
N THR A 32 9.51 3.58 89.06
CA THR A 32 9.00 4.95 89.05
C THR A 32 10.18 5.90 89.14
N LEU A 33 10.85 6.19 88.01
CA LEU A 33 11.71 7.36 87.76
C LEU A 33 12.36 7.25 86.36
N SER A 34 11.55 7.25 85.31
CA SER A 34 11.97 7.61 83.93
C SER A 34 10.76 7.78 83.01
N ALA A 35 9.78 8.56 83.47
CA ALA A 35 8.78 9.16 82.58
C ALA A 35 9.22 10.59 82.31
N THR A 36 9.82 10.84 81.15
CA THR A 36 9.81 12.09 80.35
C THR A 36 10.93 12.09 79.29
N SER A 37 10.76 11.35 78.19
CA SER A 37 11.37 11.72 76.91
C SER A 37 10.71 10.98 75.75
N CYS A 38 9.49 11.41 75.42
CA CYS A 38 8.97 11.46 74.05
C CYS A 38 7.91 12.55 74.09
N THR A 39 8.33 13.81 74.07
CA THR A 39 7.44 14.86 73.60
C THR A 39 7.13 14.53 72.14
N ASP A 40 5.88 14.19 71.88
CA ASP A 40 5.33 14.11 70.52
C ASP A 40 5.20 15.55 70.04
N GLY A 41 6.31 16.07 69.50
CA GLY A 41 6.48 17.49 69.21
C GLY A 41 7.93 17.73 68.86
N ASN A 42 8.22 17.67 67.56
CA ASN A 42 9.45 18.21 67.01
C ASN A 42 9.37 19.75 67.16
N ASP A 43 9.62 20.26 68.37
CA ASP A 43 9.48 21.68 68.76
C ASP A 43 10.81 22.42 68.52
N TRP A 44 11.40 22.20 67.34
CA TRP A 44 12.47 23.05 66.84
C TRP A 44 11.83 24.30 66.25
N ASP A 45 12.36 25.47 66.60
CA ASP A 45 11.96 26.73 65.96
C ASP A 45 12.07 26.56 64.45
N VAL A 46 10.91 26.55 63.79
CA VAL A 46 10.79 26.55 62.34
C VAL A 46 10.92 27.99 61.88
N ASP A 47 11.98 28.28 61.11
CA ASP A 47 12.12 29.58 60.47
C ASP A 47 10.96 29.80 59.49
N GLY A 48 10.01 30.65 59.89
CA GLY A 48 8.85 31.01 59.09
C GLY A 48 9.23 31.65 57.75
N SER A 49 10.45 32.16 57.58
CA SER A 49 10.97 32.68 56.31
C SER A 49 11.05 31.61 55.21
N LEU A 50 11.11 30.32 55.59
CA LEU A 50 11.18 29.18 54.67
C LEU A 50 9.81 28.55 54.38
N SER A 51 8.74 28.99 55.06
CA SER A 51 7.38 28.46 54.92
C SER A 51 6.86 28.61 53.49
N ARG A 52 6.37 27.51 52.91
CA ARG A 52 5.88 27.41 51.53
C ARG A 52 4.96 26.21 51.33
N LEU A 53 4.23 26.20 50.21
CA LEU A 53 3.48 25.02 49.76
C LEU A 53 4.41 23.82 49.50
N PHE A 54 3.90 22.62 49.78
CA PHE A 54 4.55 21.41 49.28
C PHE A 54 4.46 21.34 47.76
N GLY A 55 5.52 20.79 47.15
CA GLY A 55 5.52 20.52 45.71
C GLY A 55 4.59 19.38 45.33
N LEU A 56 4.58 19.07 44.04
CA LEU A 56 3.93 17.88 43.52
C LEU A 56 4.76 16.64 43.84
N ASN A 57 4.12 15.48 43.91
CA ASN A 57 4.80 14.20 43.98
C ASN A 57 5.37 13.87 42.59
N GLY A 58 6.68 14.10 42.40
CA GLY A 58 7.38 13.89 41.13
C GLY A 58 7.20 12.49 40.55
N ASP A 59 7.16 11.46 41.40
CA ASP A 59 6.96 10.05 41.00
C ASP A 59 5.56 9.76 40.45
N LYS A 60 4.61 10.68 40.68
CA LYS A 60 3.22 10.57 40.24
C LYS A 60 2.88 11.49 39.07
N ILE A 61 3.87 12.20 38.53
CA ILE A 61 3.68 12.98 37.30
C ILE A 61 3.80 12.05 36.10
N THR A 62 2.70 11.84 35.38
CA THR A 62 2.68 11.12 34.10
C THR A 62 2.24 12.06 32.99
N VAL A 63 2.77 11.84 31.79
CA VAL A 63 2.47 12.63 30.59
C VAL A 63 2.01 11.69 29.49
N GLU A 64 0.79 11.90 29.02
CA GLU A 64 0.23 11.26 27.83
C GLU A 64 0.20 12.28 26.70
N THR A 65 0.81 11.96 25.56
CA THR A 65 1.00 12.93 24.47
C THR A 65 0.00 12.72 23.33
N ALA A 66 -0.51 13.83 22.83
CA ALA A 66 -1.22 13.94 21.55
C ALA A 66 -0.31 14.66 20.53
N GLU A 67 -0.85 15.02 19.37
CA GLU A 67 -0.09 15.72 18.32
C GLU A 67 0.34 17.11 18.79
N THR A 68 -0.58 17.92 19.30
CA THR A 68 -0.31 19.31 19.71
C THR A 68 -0.60 19.60 21.18
N SER A 69 -0.66 18.55 22.00
CA SER A 69 -0.94 18.69 23.43
C SER A 69 -0.33 17.56 24.26
N ALA A 70 -0.26 17.79 25.56
CA ALA A 70 0.16 16.82 26.56
C ALA A 70 -0.82 16.83 27.73
N THR A 71 -1.41 15.68 28.03
CA THR A 71 -2.24 15.48 29.22
C THR A 71 -1.34 15.07 30.38
N VAL A 72 -1.29 15.91 31.41
CA VAL A 72 -0.47 15.70 32.60
C VAL A 72 -1.35 15.26 33.76
N THR A 73 -1.09 14.06 34.26
CA THR A 73 -1.69 13.56 35.50
C THR A 73 -0.68 13.70 36.62
N PHE A 74 -1.11 14.21 37.78
CA PHE A 74 -0.22 14.45 38.92
C PHE A 74 -0.96 14.40 40.25
N SER A 75 -0.20 14.38 41.35
CA SER A 75 -0.73 14.55 42.71
C SER A 75 0.11 15.55 43.49
N ALA A 76 -0.55 16.40 44.28
CA ALA A 76 0.11 17.32 45.20
C ALA A 76 0.18 16.69 46.61
N PHE A 77 1.24 16.99 47.36
CA PHE A 77 1.27 16.65 48.77
C PHE A 77 0.35 17.59 49.57
N THR A 78 -0.42 17.03 50.51
CA THR A 78 -1.32 17.78 51.39
C THR A 78 -0.93 17.61 52.85
N SER A 79 -1.06 18.67 53.64
CA SER A 79 -0.81 18.68 55.09
C SER A 79 -1.95 19.37 55.81
N LYS A 80 -2.18 19.04 57.08
CA LYS A 80 -3.11 19.80 57.95
C LYS A 80 -2.52 21.14 58.41
N ALA A 81 -1.19 21.29 58.35
CA ALA A 81 -0.46 22.44 58.87
C ALA A 81 -0.03 23.46 57.79
N VAL A 82 -0.09 23.07 56.51
CA VAL A 82 0.21 23.93 55.35
C VAL A 82 -1.05 24.03 54.51
N SER A 83 -1.37 25.22 53.99
CA SER A 83 -2.52 25.41 53.11
C SER A 83 -2.45 24.51 51.88
N SER A 84 -3.61 24.03 51.42
CA SER A 84 -3.69 23.28 50.17
C SER A 84 -3.39 24.21 48.97
N PRO A 85 -2.78 23.70 47.89
CA PRO A 85 -2.65 24.45 46.64
C PRO A 85 -4.01 24.91 46.11
N GLU A 86 -4.08 26.14 45.61
CA GLU A 86 -5.26 26.69 44.95
C GLU A 86 -5.22 26.44 43.43
N TYR A 87 -4.05 26.55 42.83
CA TYR A 87 -3.81 26.34 41.40
C TYR A 87 -2.37 25.92 41.13
N TYR A 88 -2.09 25.52 39.90
CA TYR A 88 -0.79 25.03 39.45
C TYR A 88 -0.31 25.84 38.25
N VAL A 89 1.00 26.11 38.20
CA VAL A 89 1.65 26.75 37.06
C VAL A 89 2.62 25.77 36.43
N PHE A 90 2.47 25.55 35.12
CA PHE A 90 3.34 24.71 34.31
C PHE A 90 4.20 25.56 33.40
N GLU A 91 5.45 25.14 33.23
CA GLU A 91 6.37 25.66 32.22
C GLU A 91 6.84 24.53 31.33
N VAL A 92 6.72 24.73 30.02
CA VAL A 92 7.12 23.77 28.99
C VAL A 92 8.08 24.45 28.02
N SER A 93 9.16 23.76 27.64
CA SER A 93 10.21 24.32 26.77
C SER A 93 10.83 23.23 25.90
N LYS A 94 11.28 23.56 24.68
CA LYS A 94 12.07 22.65 23.83
C LYS A 94 13.50 22.47 24.37
N ASP A 95 13.99 23.45 25.10
CA ASP A 95 15.27 23.41 25.81
C ASP A 95 15.10 22.85 27.22
N SER A 96 16.16 22.24 27.77
CA SER A 96 16.16 21.71 29.13
C SER A 96 15.87 22.80 30.17
N LEU A 97 15.09 22.44 31.19
CA LEU A 97 14.70 23.34 32.27
C LEU A 97 15.49 23.00 33.54
N TYR A 98 16.04 24.02 34.20
CA TYR A 98 16.71 23.92 35.51
C TYR A 98 16.52 25.20 36.34
N GLU A 99 16.91 25.18 37.61
CA GLU A 99 16.73 26.32 38.53
C GLU A 99 17.51 27.54 38.02
N GLY A 100 16.86 28.71 37.98
CA GLY A 100 17.46 29.96 37.48
C GLY A 100 17.39 30.18 35.97
N VAL A 101 16.84 29.24 35.18
CA VAL A 101 16.59 29.47 33.74
C VAL A 101 15.35 30.32 33.53
N GLU A 102 15.54 31.45 32.85
CA GLU A 102 14.51 32.24 32.18
C GLU A 102 14.84 32.29 30.69
N ASN A 103 14.21 31.43 29.89
CA ASN A 103 14.41 31.35 28.44
C ASN A 103 13.21 31.99 27.72
N ALA A 104 13.44 32.66 26.59
CA ALA A 104 12.40 33.33 25.81
C ALA A 104 11.35 32.36 25.21
N ASN A 105 11.68 31.07 25.12
CA ASN A 105 10.84 30.03 24.51
C ASN A 105 10.03 29.19 25.52
N ILE A 106 9.87 29.66 26.76
CA ILE A 106 9.06 28.96 27.78
C ILE A 106 7.57 29.25 27.53
N ILE A 107 6.78 28.19 27.35
CA ILE A 107 5.32 28.25 27.30
C ILE A 107 4.78 28.05 28.72
N LYS A 108 4.00 29.01 29.20
CA LYS A 108 3.42 29.01 30.54
C LYS A 108 1.94 28.65 30.52
N PHE A 109 1.50 27.83 31.48
CA PHE A 109 0.09 27.48 31.68
C PHE A 109 -0.32 27.69 33.13
N GLY A 110 -1.57 28.12 33.36
CA GLY A 110 -2.16 28.25 34.69
C GLY A 110 -1.87 29.56 35.44
N GLU A 111 -1.22 30.54 34.82
CA GLU A 111 -1.03 31.89 35.40
C GLU A 111 -2.37 32.62 35.63
N ASP A 112 -3.40 32.26 34.86
CA ASP A 112 -4.79 32.72 35.03
C ASP A 112 -5.54 32.02 36.17
N LYS A 113 -4.86 31.13 36.91
CA LYS A 113 -5.41 30.31 38.01
C LYS A 113 -6.46 29.29 37.59
N SER A 114 -6.56 28.97 36.30
CA SER A 114 -7.54 28.01 35.77
C SER A 114 -7.24 26.55 36.12
N LEU A 115 -5.96 26.21 36.30
CA LEU A 115 -5.51 24.84 36.54
C LEU A 115 -5.54 24.50 38.03
N THR A 116 -6.67 24.00 38.51
CA THR A 116 -6.91 23.75 39.95
C THR A 116 -6.86 22.27 40.35
N SER A 117 -6.90 21.33 39.40
CA SER A 117 -6.90 19.89 39.66
C SER A 117 -6.27 19.08 38.52
N SER A 118 -5.83 17.86 38.84
CA SER A 118 -5.35 16.86 37.86
C SER A 118 -6.52 16.03 37.31
N PRO A 119 -6.49 15.61 36.03
CA PRO A 119 -5.46 15.88 35.02
C PRO A 119 -5.62 17.27 34.38
N VAL A 120 -4.54 17.78 33.79
CA VAL A 120 -4.53 19.03 33.00
C VAL A 120 -4.09 18.76 31.57
N VAL A 121 -4.63 19.52 30.61
CA VAL A 121 -4.24 19.45 29.20
C VAL A 121 -3.42 20.68 28.84
N LEU A 122 -2.14 20.48 28.54
CA LEU A 122 -1.25 21.52 28.04
C LEU A 122 -1.35 21.54 26.51
N SER A 123 -2.11 22.48 25.96
CA SER A 123 -2.39 22.59 24.52
C SER A 123 -1.51 23.64 23.82
N GLY A 124 -1.43 23.60 22.48
CA GLY A 124 -0.64 24.56 21.70
C GLY A 124 0.85 24.23 21.64
N LEU A 125 1.21 22.96 21.86
CA LEU A 125 2.57 22.45 21.62
C LEU A 125 2.73 22.12 20.13
N ASP A 126 3.94 22.29 19.60
CA ASP A 126 4.26 21.79 18.25
C ASP A 126 4.26 20.26 18.19
N GLY A 127 3.80 19.69 17.07
CA GLY A 127 3.90 18.26 16.78
C GLY A 127 5.33 17.77 16.57
N ASP A 128 5.51 16.46 16.70
CA ASP A 128 6.78 15.73 16.55
C ASP A 128 7.96 16.35 17.33
N SER A 129 7.68 17.06 18.43
CA SER A 129 8.63 17.94 19.10
C SER A 129 8.93 17.45 20.51
N LYS A 130 10.21 17.56 20.88
CA LYS A 130 10.70 17.23 22.21
C LYS A 130 10.48 18.41 23.16
N TYR A 131 9.93 18.13 24.34
CA TYR A 131 9.70 19.12 25.38
C TYR A 131 10.17 18.65 26.75
N TYR A 132 10.64 19.60 27.55
CA TYR A 132 10.90 19.50 28.98
C TYR A 132 9.79 20.25 29.72
N MET A 133 9.43 19.79 30.92
CA MET A 133 8.37 20.39 31.72
C MET A 133 8.75 20.48 33.20
N ARG A 134 8.35 21.59 33.83
CA ARG A 134 8.32 21.75 35.29
C ARG A 134 7.00 22.35 35.76
N VAL A 135 6.64 22.08 37.00
CA VAL A 135 5.38 22.50 37.61
C VAL A 135 5.58 22.94 39.06
N LYS A 136 4.86 23.98 39.49
CA LYS A 136 4.80 24.42 40.89
C LYS A 136 3.36 24.64 41.34
N ALA A 137 3.14 24.48 42.64
CA ALA A 137 1.88 24.74 43.31
C ALA A 137 1.83 26.19 43.83
N MET A 138 0.65 26.80 43.72
CA MET A 138 0.42 28.21 44.03
C MET A 138 -0.77 28.39 44.99
N SER A 139 -0.74 29.45 45.80
CA SER A 139 -1.83 29.89 46.68
C SER A 139 -1.80 31.40 46.85
N SER A 140 -2.95 31.99 47.19
CA SER A 140 -3.08 33.40 47.59
C SER A 140 -2.63 33.69 49.03
N THR A 141 -2.46 32.65 49.86
CA THR A 141 -2.21 32.78 51.31
C THR A 141 -0.88 32.20 51.78
N ALA A 142 -0.16 31.44 50.93
CA ALA A 142 1.14 30.86 51.24
C ALA A 142 2.13 31.03 50.08
N ASN A 143 3.43 31.04 50.40
CA ASN A 143 4.49 31.09 49.40
C ASN A 143 4.46 29.87 48.48
N GLU A 144 4.81 30.07 47.21
CA GLU A 144 4.81 29.02 46.17
C GLU A 144 5.76 27.85 46.48
N SER A 145 5.39 26.67 45.98
CA SER A 145 6.27 25.50 46.08
C SER A 145 7.53 25.68 45.25
N LYS A 146 8.55 24.87 45.53
CA LYS A 146 9.66 24.68 44.58
C LYS A 146 9.15 24.01 43.31
N TRP A 147 9.88 24.23 42.21
CA TRP A 147 9.63 23.55 40.94
C TRP A 147 9.85 22.04 41.06
N VAL A 148 8.93 21.27 40.50
CA VAL A 148 9.07 19.83 40.30
C VAL A 148 9.24 19.57 38.81
N TYR A 149 10.30 18.84 38.46
CA TYR A 149 10.65 18.54 37.08
C TYR A 149 10.07 17.18 36.68
N TYR A 150 9.56 17.08 35.46
CA TYR A 150 9.07 15.80 34.95
C TYR A 150 10.20 14.78 34.88
N LYS A 151 10.05 13.65 35.59
CA LYS A 151 11.02 12.53 35.65
C LYS A 151 12.47 13.03 35.75
N ASP A 152 12.74 13.82 36.78
CA ASP A 152 14.07 14.38 37.09
C ASP A 152 14.71 15.14 35.92
N GLY A 153 13.90 15.89 35.16
CA GLY A 153 14.38 16.70 34.04
C GLY A 153 14.43 15.96 32.70
N SER A 154 13.79 14.79 32.61
CA SER A 154 13.61 14.09 31.33
C SER A 154 12.63 14.85 30.42
N SER A 155 12.72 14.57 29.11
CA SER A 155 11.79 15.09 28.11
C SER A 155 10.65 14.12 27.82
N PHE A 156 9.55 14.66 27.27
CA PHE A 156 8.56 13.90 26.50
C PHE A 156 8.55 14.38 25.04
N LYS A 157 7.90 13.62 24.16
CA LYS A 157 7.76 13.97 22.75
C LYS A 157 6.30 13.92 22.33
N THR A 158 5.81 15.00 21.72
CA THR A 158 4.49 15.03 21.09
C THR A 158 4.44 14.09 19.89
N LYS A 159 3.23 13.63 19.53
CA LYS A 159 3.05 12.77 18.36
C LYS A 159 3.26 13.59 17.07
N ALA A 160 3.61 12.93 15.98
CA ALA A 160 3.71 13.60 14.69
C ALA A 160 2.31 13.99 14.18
N GLU A 161 2.20 15.18 13.61
CA GLU A 161 1.00 15.63 12.92
C GLU A 161 0.95 15.04 11.50
N GLN A 162 -0.26 14.79 11.01
CA GLN A 162 -0.55 14.52 9.61
C GLN A 162 -1.68 15.44 9.16
N LEU A 163 -1.33 16.65 8.70
CA LEU A 163 -2.31 17.58 8.15
C LEU A 163 -2.55 17.38 6.65
N PHE A 164 -1.66 16.70 5.94
CA PHE A 164 -1.97 16.33 4.56
C PHE A 164 -3.17 15.40 4.53
N ASN A 165 -4.06 15.63 3.58
CA ASN A 165 -5.02 14.60 3.18
C ASN A 165 -4.26 13.52 2.39
N GLU A 166 -4.77 12.29 2.42
CA GLU A 166 -4.23 11.20 1.61
C GLU A 166 -4.28 11.55 0.11
N LEU A 167 -3.22 11.22 -0.62
CA LEU A 167 -3.19 11.38 -2.06
C LEU A 167 -3.96 10.25 -2.72
N THR A 168 -4.77 10.62 -3.70
CA THR A 168 -5.45 9.68 -4.59
C THR A 168 -4.82 9.69 -5.97
N THR A 169 -5.24 8.79 -6.85
CA THR A 169 -4.81 8.79 -8.27
C THR A 169 -5.20 10.08 -8.99
N ALA A 170 -6.26 10.77 -8.54
CA ALA A 170 -6.70 12.06 -9.09
C ALA A 170 -5.75 13.23 -8.75
N ASP A 171 -4.88 13.04 -7.77
CA ASP A 171 -3.93 14.06 -7.31
C ASP A 171 -2.55 13.91 -7.97
N LEU A 172 -2.30 12.81 -8.68
CA LEU A 172 -0.99 12.41 -9.18
C LEU A 172 -0.94 12.49 -10.72
N PHE A 173 0.00 13.28 -11.24
CA PHE A 173 0.25 13.48 -12.66
C PHE A 173 1.73 13.26 -12.97
N GLU A 174 2.07 13.09 -14.25
CA GLU A 174 3.45 12.82 -14.69
C GLU A 174 4.42 13.98 -14.34
N ASP A 175 3.91 15.21 -14.32
CA ASP A 175 4.68 16.45 -14.19
C ASP A 175 4.25 17.32 -13.00
N HIS A 176 3.17 16.96 -12.29
CA HIS A 176 2.71 17.69 -11.11
C HIS A 176 1.94 16.82 -10.11
N VAL A 177 1.79 17.34 -8.90
CA VAL A 177 0.98 16.75 -7.84
C VAL A 177 0.11 17.82 -7.18
N ASN A 178 -1.13 17.44 -6.86
CA ASN A 178 -2.07 18.29 -6.13
C ASN A 178 -2.07 17.89 -4.65
N PHE A 179 -1.49 18.72 -3.80
CA PHE A 179 -1.55 18.51 -2.36
C PHE A 179 -2.77 19.21 -1.77
N SER A 180 -3.35 18.62 -0.74
CA SER A 180 -4.38 19.26 0.07
C SER A 180 -4.21 18.96 1.56
N TRP A 181 -4.72 19.86 2.40
CA TRP A 181 -4.70 19.79 3.86
C TRP A 181 -5.90 20.55 4.43
N THR A 182 -6.07 20.56 5.75
CA THR A 182 -7.14 21.32 6.43
C THR A 182 -7.09 22.82 6.06
N PRO A 183 -8.14 23.39 5.43
CA PRO A 183 -8.16 24.80 5.04
C PRO A 183 -7.94 25.75 6.22
N GLY A 184 -7.11 26.79 6.03
CA GLY A 184 -6.79 27.76 7.07
C GLY A 184 -5.85 27.26 8.17
N ALA A 185 -5.29 26.04 8.04
CA ALA A 185 -4.27 25.56 8.97
C ALA A 185 -3.04 26.47 8.97
N THR A 186 -2.39 26.62 10.12
CA THR A 186 -1.17 27.41 10.26
C THR A 186 0.02 26.69 9.60
N VAL A 187 0.30 26.98 8.33
CA VAL A 187 1.40 26.38 7.56
C VAL A 187 2.12 27.45 6.75
N THR A 188 3.38 27.19 6.38
CA THR A 188 4.21 28.17 5.66
C THR A 188 4.76 27.65 4.35
N HIS A 189 5.20 26.38 4.29
CA HIS A 189 5.81 25.83 3.08
C HIS A 189 5.73 24.31 3.02
N ILE A 190 5.98 23.76 1.83
CA ILE A 190 6.18 22.34 1.58
C ILE A 190 7.60 22.12 1.05
N THR A 191 8.31 21.13 1.58
CA THR A 191 9.53 20.61 0.95
C THR A 191 9.23 19.32 0.22
N ILE A 192 9.84 19.12 -0.94
CA ILE A 192 9.70 17.91 -1.76
C ILE A 192 11.11 17.41 -2.05
N VAL A 193 11.40 16.17 -1.65
CA VAL A 193 12.72 15.53 -1.74
C VAL A 193 12.59 14.23 -2.53
N ASN A 194 13.44 14.03 -3.53
CA ASN A 194 13.53 12.76 -4.24
C ASN A 194 14.07 11.67 -3.30
N ALA A 195 13.35 10.55 -3.19
CA ALA A 195 13.70 9.47 -2.24
C ALA A 195 15.00 8.74 -2.62
N ALA A 196 15.36 8.73 -3.90
CA ALA A 196 16.59 8.08 -4.40
C ALA A 196 17.78 9.04 -4.46
N ASP A 197 17.55 10.35 -4.54
CA ASP A 197 18.56 11.40 -4.59
C ASP A 197 18.19 12.56 -3.67
N PRO A 198 18.60 12.54 -2.38
CA PRO A 198 18.25 13.57 -1.41
C PRO A 198 18.76 14.98 -1.74
N GLU A 199 19.69 15.14 -2.70
CA GLU A 199 20.13 16.45 -3.19
C GLU A 199 19.14 17.06 -4.19
N ASP A 200 18.34 16.24 -4.88
CA ASP A 200 17.18 16.68 -5.67
C ASP A 200 16.02 17.02 -4.73
N LYS A 201 16.14 18.20 -4.11
CA LYS A 201 15.16 18.76 -3.18
C LYS A 201 14.72 20.16 -3.58
N SER A 202 13.50 20.48 -3.20
CA SER A 202 12.84 21.72 -3.57
C SER A 202 11.94 22.21 -2.44
N LYS A 203 11.69 23.52 -2.44
CA LYS A 203 10.86 24.20 -1.44
C LYS A 203 9.82 25.05 -2.14
N HIS A 204 8.56 24.88 -1.77
CA HIS A 204 7.44 25.67 -2.24
C HIS A 204 6.88 26.51 -1.07
N GLU A 205 7.07 27.83 -1.13
CA GLU A 205 6.46 28.77 -0.17
C GLU A 205 4.96 28.91 -0.46
N LEU A 206 4.11 28.72 0.55
CA LEU A 206 2.66 28.78 0.40
C LEU A 206 2.17 30.23 0.40
N THR A 207 1.29 30.56 -0.54
CA THR A 207 0.63 31.87 -0.56
C THR A 207 -0.54 31.92 0.42
N ALA A 208 -0.98 33.13 0.79
CA ALA A 208 -2.15 33.30 1.66
C ALA A 208 -3.41 32.62 1.08
N ASP A 209 -3.61 32.67 -0.24
CA ASP A 209 -4.73 32.02 -0.91
C ASP A 209 -4.64 30.49 -0.87
N GLN A 210 -3.43 29.93 -1.03
CA GLN A 210 -3.18 28.49 -0.91
C GLN A 210 -3.45 27.99 0.52
N ILE A 211 -2.99 28.75 1.53
CA ILE A 211 -3.23 28.45 2.95
C ILE A 211 -4.73 28.49 3.26
N ALA A 212 -5.43 29.54 2.82
CA ALA A 212 -6.86 29.70 3.03
C ALA A 212 -7.67 28.59 2.33
N ALA A 213 -7.28 28.17 1.13
CA ALA A 213 -7.93 27.11 0.38
C ALA A 213 -7.56 25.69 0.86
N GLY A 214 -6.44 25.53 1.56
CA GLY A 214 -5.93 24.23 2.00
C GLY A 214 -5.44 23.34 0.85
N LYS A 215 -4.91 23.93 -0.23
CA LYS A 215 -4.45 23.16 -1.41
C LYS A 215 -3.40 23.88 -2.25
N VAL A 216 -2.57 23.10 -2.95
CA VAL A 216 -1.60 23.61 -3.93
C VAL A 216 -1.29 22.58 -5.01
N THR A 217 -1.07 23.05 -6.24
CA THR A 217 -0.50 22.27 -7.33
C THR A 217 1.01 22.52 -7.41
N TYR A 218 1.80 21.46 -7.36
CA TYR A 218 3.25 21.50 -7.40
C TYR A 218 3.79 20.79 -8.65
N SER A 219 4.45 21.51 -9.55
CA SER A 219 4.82 21.02 -10.91
C SER A 219 6.31 20.75 -11.13
N ASN A 220 7.14 20.77 -10.09
CA ASN A 220 8.58 20.51 -10.22
C ASN A 220 8.90 19.09 -9.74
N VAL A 221 8.32 18.11 -10.43
CA VAL A 221 8.51 16.68 -10.23
C VAL A 221 8.81 16.01 -11.57
N LYS A 222 9.47 14.85 -11.54
CA LYS A 222 9.82 14.05 -12.72
C LYS A 222 8.95 12.79 -12.75
N PRO A 223 8.51 12.31 -13.93
CA PRO A 223 7.73 11.08 -14.07
C PRO A 223 8.42 9.86 -13.44
N THR A 224 7.65 8.84 -13.06
CA THR A 224 8.15 7.57 -12.48
C THR A 224 9.11 7.73 -11.28
N THR A 225 9.05 8.85 -10.56
CA THR A 225 9.99 9.15 -9.47
C THR A 225 9.26 9.20 -8.13
N THR A 226 9.87 8.60 -7.11
CA THR A 226 9.36 8.60 -5.74
C THR A 226 9.89 9.80 -4.97
N TYR A 227 8.98 10.56 -4.35
CA TYR A 227 9.26 11.75 -3.57
C TYR A 227 8.69 11.64 -2.15
N ILE A 228 9.30 12.40 -1.23
CA ILE A 228 8.82 12.64 0.11
C ILE A 228 8.45 14.13 0.21
N ALA A 229 7.17 14.43 0.39
CA ALA A 229 6.67 15.77 0.66
C ALA A 229 6.49 15.99 2.16
N THR A 230 6.96 17.12 2.68
CA THR A 230 6.81 17.48 4.10
C THR A 230 6.23 18.89 4.23
N LEU A 231 5.13 19.02 4.96
CA LEU A 231 4.43 20.29 5.24
C LEU A 231 4.96 20.89 6.54
N TYR A 232 5.20 22.20 6.56
CA TYR A 232 5.79 22.89 7.71
C TYR A 232 4.99 24.11 8.16
N ASN A 233 5.14 24.43 9.44
CA ASN A 233 4.92 25.76 10.00
C ASN A 233 6.25 26.28 10.54
N ASN A 234 6.94 27.12 9.77
CA ASN A 234 8.33 27.49 10.02
C ASN A 234 9.20 26.23 10.15
N GLU A 235 9.74 25.93 11.32
CA GLU A 235 10.56 24.73 11.56
C GLU A 235 9.73 23.50 11.99
N ALA A 236 8.48 23.70 12.43
CA ALA A 236 7.63 22.63 12.93
C ALA A 236 7.05 21.79 11.78
N LYS A 237 7.30 20.49 11.80
CA LYS A 237 6.73 19.52 10.85
C LYS A 237 5.24 19.32 11.15
N ARG A 238 4.39 19.47 10.14
CA ARG A 238 2.91 19.41 10.24
C ARG A 238 2.28 18.26 9.46
N GLY A 239 3.04 17.61 8.59
CA GLY A 239 2.56 16.46 7.81
C GLY A 239 3.64 15.94 6.88
N GLN A 240 3.54 14.68 6.48
CA GLN A 240 4.47 14.07 5.53
C GLN A 240 3.78 13.02 4.69
N LEU A 241 4.04 13.04 3.39
CA LEU A 241 3.56 12.03 2.44
C LEU A 241 4.72 11.50 1.63
N GLN A 242 4.65 10.22 1.28
CA GLN A 242 5.47 9.63 0.23
C GLN A 242 4.57 9.33 -0.96
N PHE A 243 5.01 9.68 -2.16
CA PHE A 243 4.27 9.43 -3.40
C PHE A 243 5.22 9.13 -4.55
N THR A 244 4.70 8.44 -5.57
CA THR A 244 5.41 8.20 -6.82
C THR A 244 4.60 8.83 -7.96
N THR A 245 5.25 9.67 -8.75
CA THR A 245 4.61 10.26 -9.94
C THR A 245 4.37 9.17 -11.01
N PRO A 246 3.23 9.20 -11.71
CA PRO A 246 2.94 8.30 -12.82
C PRO A 246 3.95 8.37 -13.97
N ALA A 247 3.87 7.38 -14.87
CA ALA A 247 4.64 7.37 -16.11
C ALA A 247 4.20 8.49 -17.04
N ALA A 248 5.16 9.04 -17.80
CA ALA A 248 4.84 10.00 -18.83
C ALA A 248 4.29 9.33 -20.08
N MET A 249 3.43 10.04 -20.84
CA MET A 249 2.94 9.57 -22.13
C MET A 249 4.11 9.20 -23.06
N PRO A 250 4.23 7.93 -23.51
CA PRO A 250 5.38 7.45 -24.28
C PRO A 250 5.65 8.25 -25.56
N SER A 251 6.92 8.44 -25.89
CA SER A 251 7.33 9.09 -27.14
C SER A 251 6.94 8.26 -28.37
N ALA A 252 6.56 8.95 -29.43
CA ALA A 252 6.25 8.39 -30.75
C ALA A 252 6.46 9.50 -31.80
N ASN A 253 6.35 9.18 -33.09
CA ASN A 253 6.39 10.20 -34.15
C ASN A 253 5.25 11.21 -33.97
N TYR A 254 4.09 10.76 -33.51
CA TYR A 254 2.94 11.60 -33.20
C TYR A 254 2.28 11.21 -31.87
N LYS A 255 1.99 12.20 -31.02
CA LYS A 255 1.22 12.01 -29.79
C LYS A 255 -0.15 12.63 -29.97
N TYR A 256 -1.19 11.84 -29.73
CA TYR A 256 -2.57 12.28 -29.85
C TYR A 256 -3.29 12.05 -28.53
N THR A 257 -3.78 13.12 -27.89
CA THR A 257 -4.64 13.00 -26.71
C THR A 257 -6.09 13.04 -27.17
N LEU A 258 -6.87 12.01 -26.80
CA LEU A 258 -8.29 11.96 -27.09
C LEU A 258 -9.00 13.16 -26.43
N PRO A 259 -9.76 13.95 -27.20
CA PRO A 259 -10.69 14.92 -26.65
C PRO A 259 -11.72 14.24 -25.73
N SER A 260 -12.18 14.95 -24.71
CA SER A 260 -13.10 14.41 -23.69
C SER A 260 -14.48 13.99 -24.22
N ASP A 261 -14.86 14.49 -25.40
CA ASP A 261 -16.12 14.18 -26.09
C ASP A 261 -16.01 12.96 -27.02
N VAL A 262 -14.80 12.44 -27.27
CA VAL A 262 -14.60 11.22 -28.05
C VAL A 262 -14.86 9.99 -27.17
N ASN A 263 -15.92 9.25 -27.52
CA ASN A 263 -16.35 8.04 -26.81
C ASN A 263 -16.13 6.74 -27.60
N VAL A 264 -15.62 6.83 -28.84
CA VAL A 264 -15.29 5.69 -29.69
C VAL A 264 -13.94 5.92 -30.36
N ILE A 265 -13.03 4.97 -30.20
CA ILE A 265 -11.84 4.85 -31.03
C ILE A 265 -12.25 4.05 -32.28
N SER A 266 -12.54 4.77 -33.36
CA SER A 266 -13.02 4.22 -34.63
C SER A 266 -11.89 3.95 -35.62
N GLN A 267 -12.18 3.22 -36.70
CA GLN A 267 -11.24 3.05 -37.81
C GLN A 267 -10.84 4.41 -38.40
N THR A 268 -11.81 5.30 -38.64
CA THR A 268 -11.54 6.65 -39.17
C THR A 268 -10.57 7.43 -38.29
N LEU A 269 -10.75 7.40 -36.97
CA LEU A 269 -9.85 8.09 -36.05
C LEU A 269 -8.43 7.50 -36.10
N ILE A 270 -8.32 6.17 -36.15
CA ILE A 270 -7.01 5.51 -36.26
C ILE A 270 -6.31 5.88 -37.58
N ASP A 271 -7.04 5.93 -38.69
CA ASP A 271 -6.49 6.32 -40.00
C ASP A 271 -6.05 7.79 -40.00
N GLU A 272 -6.83 8.70 -39.40
CA GLU A 272 -6.47 10.11 -39.24
C GLU A 272 -5.19 10.29 -38.42
N ILE A 273 -5.07 9.56 -37.31
CA ILE A 273 -3.86 9.55 -36.46
C ILE A 273 -2.67 8.99 -37.25
N ALA A 274 -2.88 7.95 -38.05
CA ALA A 274 -1.84 7.34 -38.88
C ALA A 274 -1.29 8.32 -39.92
N GLU A 275 -2.15 9.10 -40.59
CA GLU A 275 -1.70 10.11 -41.56
C GLU A 275 -0.86 11.21 -40.90
N GLN A 276 -1.23 11.67 -39.70
CA GLN A 276 -0.40 12.63 -38.94
C GLN A 276 0.93 12.00 -38.53
N ALA A 277 0.92 10.74 -38.09
CA ALA A 277 2.12 10.02 -37.70
C ALA A 277 3.07 9.79 -38.88
N LYS A 278 2.57 9.46 -40.07
CA LYS A 278 3.36 9.36 -41.32
C LYS A 278 4.00 10.69 -41.68
N ALA A 279 3.21 11.77 -41.66
CA ALA A 279 3.71 13.11 -41.97
C ALA A 279 4.82 13.54 -40.99
N ALA A 280 4.65 13.28 -39.70
CA ALA A 280 5.65 13.57 -38.68
C ALA A 280 6.90 12.68 -38.79
N ALA A 281 6.75 11.42 -39.21
CA ALA A 281 7.86 10.50 -39.42
C ALA A 281 8.62 10.74 -40.74
N GLY A 282 7.97 11.34 -41.74
CA GLY A 282 8.48 11.37 -43.11
C GLY A 282 8.60 9.97 -43.73
N ASN A 283 7.80 9.01 -43.26
CA ASN A 283 7.88 7.59 -43.61
C ASN A 283 6.49 6.94 -43.63
N GLU A 284 6.18 6.19 -44.68
CA GLU A 284 4.89 5.52 -44.88
C GLU A 284 4.87 4.05 -44.45
N THR A 285 6.03 3.43 -44.20
CA THR A 285 6.16 1.99 -43.89
C THR A 285 6.71 1.72 -42.50
N ASN A 286 7.20 2.75 -41.81
CA ASN A 286 7.61 2.66 -40.41
C ASN A 286 7.40 4.01 -39.71
N TYR A 287 6.33 4.12 -38.95
CA TYR A 287 5.94 5.31 -38.21
C TYR A 287 5.20 4.88 -36.93
N SER A 288 5.02 5.81 -35.99
CA SER A 288 4.44 5.48 -34.70
C SER A 288 3.53 6.56 -34.13
N ALA A 289 2.52 6.13 -33.38
CA ALA A 289 1.69 7.03 -32.59
C ALA A 289 1.49 6.54 -31.15
N THR A 290 1.37 7.49 -30.23
CA THR A 290 0.87 7.25 -28.88
C THR A 290 -0.49 7.94 -28.75
N ILE A 291 -1.51 7.18 -28.38
CA ILE A 291 -2.89 7.64 -28.17
C ILE A 291 -3.13 7.73 -26.67
N GLY A 292 -3.20 8.95 -26.16
CA GLY A 292 -3.46 9.28 -24.76
C GLY A 292 -4.96 9.32 -24.49
N ILE A 293 -5.43 8.49 -23.56
CA ILE A 293 -6.83 8.38 -23.19
C ILE A 293 -7.01 9.08 -21.83
N PRO A 294 -7.88 10.10 -21.70
CA PRO A 294 -8.07 10.81 -20.44
C PRO A 294 -8.39 9.89 -19.26
N ALA A 295 -7.86 10.19 -18.08
CA ALA A 295 -8.15 9.44 -16.87
C ALA A 295 -9.67 9.32 -16.62
N GLY A 296 -10.11 8.15 -16.19
CA GLY A 296 -11.52 7.84 -15.92
C GLY A 296 -12.43 7.75 -17.15
N ALA A 297 -11.92 8.04 -18.37
CA ALA A 297 -12.73 7.94 -19.58
C ALA A 297 -13.16 6.50 -19.84
N THR A 298 -14.35 6.35 -20.43
CA THR A 298 -14.83 5.07 -20.98
C THR A 298 -15.05 5.24 -22.46
N VAL A 299 -14.27 4.51 -23.27
CA VAL A 299 -14.31 4.56 -24.73
C VAL A 299 -14.58 3.18 -25.30
N SER A 300 -15.34 3.09 -26.39
CA SER A 300 -15.50 1.84 -27.15
C SER A 300 -14.45 1.74 -28.25
N LEU A 301 -14.06 0.51 -28.60
CA LEU A 301 -13.15 0.22 -29.70
C LEU A 301 -13.88 -0.62 -30.76
N TYR A 302 -14.24 0.01 -31.88
CA TYR A 302 -14.81 -0.67 -33.05
C TYR A 302 -14.73 0.20 -34.30
N GLY A 303 -14.56 -0.44 -35.46
CA GLY A 303 -14.80 0.16 -36.76
C GLY A 303 -16.27 0.05 -37.18
N THR A 304 -16.63 0.64 -38.31
CA THR A 304 -17.97 0.53 -38.89
C THR A 304 -17.88 -0.16 -40.24
N ASN A 305 -18.76 -1.13 -40.50
CA ASN A 305 -18.92 -1.72 -41.82
C ASN A 305 -19.62 -0.74 -42.76
N ASP A 306 -19.05 -0.48 -43.92
CA ASP A 306 -19.65 0.41 -44.92
C ASP A 306 -20.98 -0.10 -45.48
N SER A 307 -21.17 -1.43 -45.50
CA SER A 307 -22.34 -2.05 -46.13
C SER A 307 -23.61 -2.02 -45.28
N ASP A 308 -23.48 -2.10 -43.96
CA ASP A 308 -24.62 -2.26 -43.04
C ASP A 308 -24.57 -1.36 -41.80
N GLY A 309 -23.53 -0.55 -41.63
CA GLY A 309 -23.33 0.29 -40.45
C GLY A 309 -23.04 -0.50 -39.16
N GLY A 310 -22.89 -1.82 -39.25
CA GLY A 310 -22.58 -2.68 -38.12
C GLY A 310 -21.17 -2.48 -37.60
N LYS A 311 -20.92 -2.89 -36.35
CA LYS A 311 -19.59 -2.80 -35.75
C LYS A 311 -18.63 -3.83 -36.37
N SER A 312 -17.47 -3.36 -36.79
CA SER A 312 -16.35 -4.12 -37.35
C SER A 312 -15.11 -4.01 -36.45
N ASN A 313 -14.08 -4.80 -36.76
CA ASN A 313 -12.80 -4.68 -36.05
C ASN A 313 -12.15 -3.32 -36.37
N VAL A 314 -11.36 -2.82 -35.44
CA VAL A 314 -10.38 -1.77 -35.75
C VAL A 314 -9.09 -2.46 -36.17
N THR A 315 -8.56 -2.09 -37.33
CA THR A 315 -7.29 -2.57 -37.89
C THR A 315 -6.24 -1.48 -37.79
N ILE A 316 -5.07 -1.83 -37.26
CA ILE A 316 -3.92 -0.92 -37.26
C ILE A 316 -3.42 -0.76 -38.71
N PRO A 317 -3.24 0.46 -39.22
CA PRO A 317 -2.65 0.68 -40.54
C PRO A 317 -1.25 0.06 -40.67
N ASP A 318 -0.97 -0.51 -41.84
CA ASP A 318 0.33 -1.13 -42.10
C ASP A 318 1.49 -0.13 -41.90
N GLY A 319 2.59 -0.58 -41.30
CA GLY A 319 3.74 0.25 -40.93
C GLY A 319 3.57 1.07 -39.64
N MET A 320 2.36 1.19 -39.08
CA MET A 320 2.11 1.97 -37.86
C MET A 320 2.42 1.15 -36.60
N SER A 321 3.30 1.64 -35.73
CA SER A 321 3.42 1.12 -34.35
C SER A 321 2.59 1.99 -33.41
N VAL A 322 1.84 1.39 -32.48
CA VAL A 322 0.87 2.14 -31.67
C VAL A 322 0.96 1.84 -30.18
N THR A 323 0.86 2.87 -29.36
CA THR A 323 0.64 2.76 -27.92
C THR A 323 -0.71 3.36 -27.55
N PHE A 324 -1.58 2.59 -26.90
CA PHE A 324 -2.75 3.10 -26.18
C PHE A 324 -2.36 3.34 -24.73
N PHE A 325 -2.40 4.58 -24.28
CA PHE A 325 -1.87 5.01 -22.99
C PHE A 325 -2.95 5.71 -22.16
N GLY A 326 -3.29 5.18 -20.99
CA GLY A 326 -4.14 5.89 -20.05
C GLY A 326 -3.40 7.03 -19.37
N LEU A 327 -3.87 8.25 -19.54
CA LEU A 327 -3.31 9.42 -18.90
C LEU A 327 -3.54 9.37 -17.38
N ALA A 328 -2.60 9.95 -16.64
CA ALA A 328 -2.68 10.11 -15.19
C ALA A 328 -3.70 11.19 -14.78
N GLY A 329 -3.93 11.36 -13.47
CA GLY A 329 -4.91 12.30 -12.93
C GLY A 329 -6.28 11.69 -12.64
N GLY A 330 -6.33 10.39 -12.35
CA GLY A 330 -7.54 9.66 -11.97
C GLY A 330 -7.40 8.16 -12.20
N ASP A 331 -8.53 7.47 -12.20
CA ASP A 331 -8.56 6.04 -12.52
C ASP A 331 -8.07 5.75 -13.94
N ALA A 332 -7.44 4.59 -14.15
CA ALA A 332 -7.10 4.13 -15.48
C ALA A 332 -8.37 4.07 -16.38
N PRO A 333 -8.34 4.62 -17.59
CA PRO A 333 -9.49 4.63 -18.48
C PRO A 333 -9.87 3.24 -18.95
N THR A 334 -11.14 3.08 -19.30
CA THR A 334 -11.72 1.82 -19.80
C THR A 334 -11.87 1.85 -21.31
N ILE A 335 -11.32 0.84 -21.98
CA ILE A 335 -11.56 0.53 -23.39
C ILE A 335 -12.50 -0.68 -23.46
N ASN A 336 -13.72 -0.45 -23.92
CA ASN A 336 -14.71 -1.49 -24.20
C ASN A 336 -14.42 -2.13 -25.56
N LEU A 337 -14.13 -3.42 -25.56
CA LEU A 337 -13.86 -4.23 -26.75
C LEU A 337 -15.17 -4.72 -27.33
N ASP A 338 -15.78 -3.90 -28.18
CA ASP A 338 -17.02 -4.21 -28.88
C ASP A 338 -16.77 -5.19 -30.03
N LYS A 339 -15.58 -5.16 -30.63
CA LYS A 339 -15.08 -6.06 -31.67
C LYS A 339 -13.61 -6.40 -31.41
N ASN A 340 -13.09 -7.38 -32.16
CA ASN A 340 -11.69 -7.79 -32.00
C ASN A 340 -10.77 -6.66 -32.48
N PHE A 341 -9.56 -6.63 -31.94
CA PHE A 341 -8.51 -5.74 -32.43
C PHE A 341 -7.67 -6.48 -33.49
N ASP A 342 -7.60 -5.92 -34.69
CA ASP A 342 -6.93 -6.52 -35.84
C ASP A 342 -5.52 -5.94 -35.99
N ILE A 343 -4.56 -6.86 -36.05
CA ILE A 343 -3.12 -6.59 -36.00
C ILE A 343 -2.43 -7.03 -37.30
N ALA A 344 -3.18 -7.09 -38.41
CA ALA A 344 -2.63 -7.32 -39.74
C ALA A 344 -1.62 -6.23 -40.14
N GLY A 345 -0.59 -6.62 -40.88
CA GLY A 345 0.48 -5.71 -41.30
C GLY A 345 1.76 -5.85 -40.49
N SER A 346 2.69 -4.92 -40.71
CA SER A 346 4.01 -4.88 -40.11
C SER A 346 4.10 -3.76 -39.07
N HIS A 347 4.41 -4.11 -37.83
CA HIS A 347 4.47 -3.18 -36.70
C HIS A 347 5.73 -3.46 -35.86
N ALA A 348 6.49 -2.43 -35.51
CA ALA A 348 7.60 -2.60 -34.56
C ALA A 348 7.04 -2.93 -33.17
N PHE A 349 6.00 -2.22 -32.74
CA PHE A 349 5.33 -2.52 -31.48
C PHE A 349 3.82 -2.24 -31.52
N ILE A 350 3.10 -2.95 -30.66
CA ILE A 350 1.72 -2.64 -30.27
C ILE A 350 1.67 -2.68 -28.74
N LYS A 351 1.35 -1.57 -28.10
CA LYS A 351 1.37 -1.45 -26.64
C LYS A 351 0.04 -0.93 -26.09
N PHE A 352 -0.38 -1.51 -24.97
CA PHE A 352 -1.42 -0.98 -24.10
C PHE A 352 -0.78 -0.74 -22.74
N GLN A 353 -0.93 0.47 -22.19
CA GLN A 353 -0.36 0.83 -20.89
C GLN A 353 -1.32 1.66 -20.04
N ASN A 354 -1.45 1.29 -18.77
CA ASN A 354 -2.33 1.97 -17.81
C ASN A 354 -3.80 2.06 -18.28
N VAL A 355 -4.35 0.96 -18.80
CA VAL A 355 -5.74 0.90 -19.30
C VAL A 355 -6.49 -0.31 -18.76
N LYS A 356 -7.82 -0.17 -18.66
CA LYS A 356 -8.73 -1.28 -18.40
C LYS A 356 -9.32 -1.76 -19.73
N LEU A 357 -9.13 -3.04 -20.07
CA LEU A 357 -9.72 -3.68 -21.23
C LEU A 357 -10.91 -4.55 -20.80
N VAL A 358 -12.10 -4.23 -21.27
CA VAL A 358 -13.33 -4.93 -20.89
C VAL A 358 -14.02 -5.49 -22.13
N GLU A 359 -14.33 -6.78 -22.14
CA GLU A 359 -15.10 -7.38 -23.23
C GLU A 359 -16.53 -6.81 -23.29
N ASN A 360 -16.95 -6.37 -24.48
CA ASN A 360 -18.28 -5.81 -24.71
C ASN A 360 -18.88 -6.23 -26.08
N GLY A 361 -18.57 -7.44 -26.55
CA GLY A 361 -19.09 -7.98 -27.81
C GLY A 361 -18.04 -8.67 -28.69
N ALA A 362 -16.75 -8.42 -28.44
CA ALA A 362 -15.68 -8.99 -29.25
C ALA A 362 -15.54 -10.52 -29.13
N GLY A 363 -15.69 -11.06 -27.92
CA GLY A 363 -15.35 -12.44 -27.59
C GLY A 363 -13.84 -12.74 -27.60
N TYR A 364 -13.07 -12.12 -28.49
CA TYR A 364 -11.60 -12.17 -28.53
C TYR A 364 -11.02 -10.78 -28.30
N PHE A 365 -9.83 -10.70 -27.72
CA PHE A 365 -9.05 -9.46 -27.87
C PHE A 365 -8.31 -9.49 -29.22
N ILE A 366 -7.42 -10.46 -29.42
CA ILE A 366 -6.76 -10.70 -30.71
C ILE A 366 -7.25 -12.02 -31.33
N ASN A 367 -7.62 -11.98 -32.62
CA ASN A 367 -8.00 -13.16 -33.41
C ASN A 367 -7.46 -13.06 -34.84
N GLN A 368 -6.13 -13.08 -34.97
CA GLN A 368 -5.46 -12.77 -36.22
C GLN A 368 -5.46 -13.94 -37.20
N SER A 369 -5.98 -13.71 -38.40
CA SER A 369 -5.99 -14.70 -39.49
C SER A 369 -5.18 -14.28 -40.73
N LYS A 370 -4.99 -12.96 -40.91
CA LYS A 370 -4.24 -12.37 -42.01
C LYS A 370 -2.78 -12.18 -41.66
N ALA A 371 -1.93 -12.05 -42.67
CA ALA A 371 -0.50 -11.88 -42.48
C ALA A 371 -0.16 -10.71 -41.54
N CYS A 372 0.79 -10.94 -40.64
CA CYS A 372 1.32 -9.91 -39.77
C CYS A 372 2.77 -10.18 -39.37
N THR A 373 3.51 -9.11 -39.09
CA THR A 373 4.86 -9.16 -38.53
C THR A 373 4.93 -8.12 -37.41
N ILE A 374 5.03 -8.57 -36.16
CA ILE A 374 5.06 -7.70 -34.99
C ILE A 374 6.30 -8.01 -34.19
N SER A 375 7.17 -7.03 -33.93
CA SER A 375 8.37 -7.32 -33.12
C SER A 375 7.99 -7.51 -31.64
N GLU A 376 7.16 -6.64 -31.07
CA GLU A 376 6.66 -6.81 -29.70
C GLU A 376 5.19 -6.37 -29.52
N PHE A 377 4.41 -7.18 -28.81
CA PHE A 377 3.08 -6.84 -28.32
C PHE A 377 3.11 -6.77 -26.80
N THR A 378 2.69 -5.65 -26.21
CA THR A 378 2.86 -5.39 -24.76
C THR A 378 1.56 -4.96 -24.10
N LEU A 379 1.24 -5.56 -22.96
CA LEU A 379 0.36 -4.99 -21.93
C LEU A 379 1.20 -4.70 -20.69
N GLU A 380 1.17 -3.47 -20.21
CA GLU A 380 1.88 -3.03 -19.01
C GLU A 380 0.95 -2.20 -18.12
N ASP A 381 0.88 -2.48 -16.82
CA ASP A 381 -0.01 -1.74 -15.89
C ASP A 381 -1.51 -1.81 -16.28
N CYS A 382 -1.96 -2.93 -16.85
CA CYS A 382 -3.31 -3.07 -17.38
C CYS A 382 -4.21 -3.95 -16.50
N GLU A 383 -5.52 -3.69 -16.55
CA GLU A 383 -6.54 -4.61 -16.06
C GLU A 383 -7.32 -5.16 -17.25
N VAL A 384 -7.45 -6.48 -17.37
CA VAL A 384 -8.20 -7.12 -18.46
C VAL A 384 -9.28 -8.00 -17.85
N SER A 385 -10.52 -7.83 -18.30
CA SER A 385 -11.64 -8.58 -17.75
C SER A 385 -12.60 -9.13 -18.80
N ASN A 386 -13.20 -10.28 -18.47
CA ASN A 386 -14.35 -10.86 -19.15
C ASN A 386 -14.16 -11.25 -20.63
N ILE A 387 -12.94 -11.31 -21.17
CA ILE A 387 -12.71 -11.83 -22.53
C ILE A 387 -13.25 -13.25 -22.63
N LYS A 388 -14.30 -13.49 -23.40
CA LYS A 388 -15.04 -14.76 -23.36
C LYS A 388 -14.27 -15.94 -23.96
N THR A 389 -13.62 -15.73 -25.10
CA THR A 389 -13.10 -16.82 -25.93
C THR A 389 -11.58 -16.94 -25.83
N SER A 390 -10.80 -15.98 -26.36
CA SER A 390 -9.34 -16.02 -26.28
C SER A 390 -8.76 -14.61 -26.19
N PHE A 391 -7.72 -14.45 -25.38
CA PHE A 391 -7.02 -13.18 -25.25
C PHE A 391 -6.11 -12.95 -26.45
N PHE A 392 -5.29 -13.94 -26.81
CA PHE A 392 -4.35 -13.82 -27.91
C PHE A 392 -4.39 -15.05 -28.82
N ARG A 393 -5.07 -14.93 -29.98
CA ARG A 393 -5.18 -16.03 -30.95
C ARG A 393 -4.58 -15.68 -32.30
N ILE A 394 -3.73 -16.58 -32.78
CA ILE A 394 -3.16 -16.59 -34.14
C ILE A 394 -3.69 -17.84 -34.86
N GLN A 395 -4.32 -17.68 -36.02
CA GLN A 395 -5.00 -18.77 -36.74
C GLN A 395 -4.86 -18.70 -38.28
N GLY A 396 -5.28 -19.74 -39.00
CA GLY A 396 -5.33 -19.72 -40.47
C GLY A 396 -3.97 -20.00 -41.13
N SER A 397 -3.92 -19.85 -42.45
CA SER A 397 -2.79 -20.31 -43.29
C SER A 397 -1.77 -19.23 -43.66
N ASP A 398 -2.10 -17.95 -43.50
CA ASP A 398 -1.22 -16.83 -43.87
C ASP A 398 0.02 -16.80 -42.96
N ALA A 399 1.14 -16.23 -43.41
CA ALA A 399 2.33 -16.12 -42.58
C ALA A 399 2.15 -15.06 -41.49
N LYS A 400 2.33 -15.42 -40.21
CA LYS A 400 2.21 -14.51 -39.06
C LYS A 400 3.41 -14.68 -38.13
N SER A 401 4.07 -13.59 -37.78
CA SER A 401 5.25 -13.60 -36.92
C SER A 401 5.10 -12.59 -35.80
N ILE A 402 5.13 -13.06 -34.55
CA ILE A 402 5.13 -12.21 -33.36
C ILE A 402 6.42 -12.51 -32.61
N GLY A 403 7.35 -11.55 -32.59
CA GLY A 403 8.65 -11.71 -31.94
C GLY A 403 8.50 -11.89 -30.43
N LYS A 404 7.64 -11.09 -29.77
CA LYS A 404 7.44 -11.17 -28.33
C LYS A 404 6.04 -10.74 -27.90
N LEU A 405 5.46 -11.48 -26.96
CA LEU A 405 4.27 -11.09 -26.20
C LEU A 405 4.67 -10.84 -24.75
N THR A 406 4.52 -9.60 -24.30
CA THR A 406 4.91 -9.14 -22.96
C THR A 406 3.65 -8.76 -22.16
N LEU A 407 3.42 -9.42 -21.03
CA LEU A 407 2.39 -9.09 -20.05
C LEU A 407 3.08 -8.71 -18.75
N LYS A 408 2.91 -7.45 -18.30
CA LYS A 408 3.67 -6.92 -17.18
C LYS A 408 2.80 -6.12 -16.20
N ASN A 409 3.01 -6.30 -14.91
CA ASN A 409 2.32 -5.56 -13.83
C ASN A 409 0.80 -5.47 -14.05
N SER A 410 0.18 -6.57 -14.50
CA SER A 410 -1.20 -6.55 -15.03
C SER A 410 -2.09 -7.58 -14.35
N ILE A 411 -3.39 -7.27 -14.27
CA ILE A 411 -4.41 -8.13 -13.66
C ILE A 411 -5.35 -8.66 -14.74
N PHE A 412 -5.52 -9.97 -14.82
CA PHE A 412 -6.42 -10.66 -15.75
C PHE A 412 -7.49 -11.38 -14.95
N THR A 413 -8.77 -11.08 -15.18
CA THR A 413 -9.89 -11.63 -14.39
C THR A 413 -11.03 -12.15 -15.26
N LYS A 414 -11.38 -13.44 -15.09
CA LYS A 414 -12.50 -14.13 -15.77
C LYS A 414 -12.34 -14.16 -17.30
N LEU A 415 -11.21 -14.68 -17.77
CA LEU A 415 -10.92 -14.75 -19.21
C LEU A 415 -11.01 -16.19 -19.75
N CYS A 416 -11.36 -16.28 -21.03
CA CYS A 416 -11.14 -17.42 -21.90
C CYS A 416 -11.86 -18.72 -21.47
N ALA A 417 -13.04 -18.61 -20.86
CA ALA A 417 -13.89 -19.75 -20.55
C ALA A 417 -14.31 -20.56 -21.80
N GLY A 418 -14.30 -19.94 -22.99
CA GLY A 418 -14.62 -20.59 -24.27
C GLY A 418 -13.45 -21.20 -25.05
N TYR A 419 -12.19 -20.89 -24.72
CA TYR A 419 -11.03 -21.35 -25.50
C TYR A 419 -9.70 -21.27 -24.72
N GLY A 420 -8.57 -21.01 -25.38
CA GLY A 420 -7.26 -20.81 -24.74
C GLY A 420 -6.93 -19.34 -24.49
N PHE A 421 -6.07 -19.05 -23.51
CA PHE A 421 -5.63 -17.68 -23.23
C PHE A 421 -4.67 -17.16 -24.31
N ILE A 422 -3.49 -17.79 -24.44
CA ILE A 422 -2.58 -17.63 -25.59
C ILE A 422 -2.71 -18.87 -26.48
N HIS A 423 -3.09 -18.68 -27.74
CA HIS A 423 -3.43 -19.79 -28.64
C HIS A 423 -2.90 -19.60 -30.05
N ILE A 424 -1.83 -20.33 -30.37
CA ILE A 424 -1.15 -20.31 -31.67
C ILE A 424 -1.53 -21.57 -32.46
N ASP A 425 -2.50 -21.42 -33.38
CA ASP A 425 -3.03 -22.49 -34.25
C ASP A 425 -3.07 -22.04 -35.71
N ALA A 426 -1.91 -21.69 -36.27
CA ALA A 426 -1.76 -21.26 -37.65
C ALA A 426 -0.96 -22.28 -38.46
N GLY A 427 -1.66 -23.28 -39.00
CA GLY A 427 -1.18 -24.11 -40.10
C GLY A 427 0.16 -24.85 -39.89
N SER A 428 0.45 -25.34 -38.67
CA SER A 428 1.69 -26.05 -38.28
C SER A 428 2.96 -25.40 -38.84
N GLY A 429 3.34 -24.23 -38.30
CA GLY A 429 4.53 -23.48 -38.70
C GLY A 429 4.27 -22.31 -39.67
N LYS A 430 3.02 -21.84 -39.80
CA LYS A 430 2.70 -20.59 -40.51
C LYS A 430 2.41 -19.42 -39.57
N GLY A 431 2.23 -19.68 -38.28
CA GLY A 431 2.21 -18.65 -37.25
C GLY A 431 3.24 -18.96 -36.18
N HIS A 432 4.02 -17.95 -35.84
CA HIS A 432 5.04 -18.01 -34.80
C HIS A 432 4.75 -16.96 -33.73
N LEU A 433 4.96 -17.36 -32.48
CA LEU A 433 5.12 -16.48 -31.34
C LEU A 433 6.44 -16.89 -30.69
N ASP A 434 7.48 -16.10 -30.87
CA ASP A 434 8.83 -16.55 -30.52
C ASP A 434 9.07 -16.45 -29.01
N ASN A 435 8.61 -15.38 -28.37
CA ASN A 435 8.88 -15.13 -26.95
C ASN A 435 7.59 -14.79 -26.18
N VAL A 436 7.42 -15.38 -25.01
CA VAL A 436 6.38 -15.02 -24.04
C VAL A 436 7.04 -14.57 -22.74
N GLU A 437 6.80 -13.33 -22.33
CA GLU A 437 7.21 -12.79 -21.04
C GLU A 437 5.98 -12.42 -20.21
N ILE A 438 5.86 -12.99 -19.02
CA ILE A 438 4.85 -12.69 -18.02
C ILE A 438 5.58 -12.31 -16.74
N ASP A 439 5.39 -11.08 -16.24
CA ASP A 439 6.09 -10.54 -15.08
C ASP A 439 5.18 -9.70 -14.19
N GLY A 440 5.11 -9.98 -12.89
CA GLY A 440 4.31 -9.15 -11.97
C GLY A 440 2.81 -9.24 -12.26
N CYS A 441 2.30 -10.38 -12.70
CA CYS A 441 0.91 -10.49 -13.16
C CYS A 441 0.04 -11.33 -12.23
N THR A 442 -1.24 -10.96 -12.17
CA THR A 442 -2.28 -11.74 -11.49
C THR A 442 -3.25 -12.33 -12.50
N PHE A 443 -3.43 -13.65 -12.44
CA PHE A 443 -4.36 -14.41 -13.27
C PHE A 443 -5.45 -15.01 -12.39
N ASN A 444 -6.64 -14.42 -12.41
CA ASN A 444 -7.80 -14.88 -11.66
C ASN A 444 -8.86 -15.48 -12.59
N SER A 445 -9.12 -16.78 -12.44
CA SER A 445 -10.19 -17.47 -13.18
C SER A 445 -9.98 -17.43 -14.70
N ILE A 446 -8.79 -17.82 -15.15
CA ILE A 446 -8.42 -17.90 -16.57
C ILE A 446 -8.64 -19.32 -17.09
N CYS A 447 -9.35 -19.47 -18.21
CA CYS A 447 -9.62 -20.76 -18.84
C CYS A 447 -10.28 -21.79 -17.90
N VAL A 448 -11.18 -21.36 -17.00
CA VAL A 448 -11.85 -22.25 -16.01
C VAL A 448 -12.56 -23.42 -16.69
N THR A 449 -13.34 -23.14 -17.74
CA THR A 449 -13.98 -24.15 -18.60
C THR A 449 -13.33 -24.23 -19.99
N GLY A 450 -12.20 -23.53 -20.15
CA GLY A 450 -11.54 -23.31 -21.43
C GLY A 450 -10.69 -24.49 -21.88
N LYS A 451 -9.69 -24.18 -22.70
CA LYS A 451 -8.77 -25.16 -23.30
C LYS A 451 -7.41 -25.18 -22.66
N VAL A 452 -6.74 -24.05 -22.47
CA VAL A 452 -5.28 -24.05 -22.22
C VAL A 452 -4.81 -22.66 -21.86
N PHE A 453 -3.79 -22.54 -21.02
CA PHE A 453 -3.19 -21.23 -20.73
C PHE A 453 -2.27 -20.78 -21.89
N ILE A 454 -1.33 -21.61 -22.32
CA ILE A 454 -0.52 -21.39 -23.54
C ILE A 454 -0.58 -22.61 -24.46
N PHE A 455 -0.98 -22.41 -25.72
CA PHE A 455 -0.95 -23.45 -26.74
C PHE A 455 -0.19 -23.02 -27.98
N SER A 456 0.64 -23.92 -28.49
CA SER A 456 1.31 -23.80 -29.78
C SER A 456 1.21 -25.09 -30.56
N LYS A 457 0.52 -25.08 -31.70
CA LYS A 457 0.31 -26.31 -32.47
C LYS A 457 1.56 -26.69 -33.25
N LYS A 458 2.32 -27.65 -32.71
CA LYS A 458 3.47 -28.27 -33.40
C LYS A 458 4.44 -27.22 -33.97
N THR A 459 4.67 -26.16 -33.21
CA THR A 459 5.51 -25.03 -33.58
C THR A 459 6.32 -24.64 -32.35
N ASP A 460 7.65 -24.63 -32.49
CA ASP A 460 8.54 -24.26 -31.40
C ASP A 460 8.42 -22.76 -31.08
N MET A 461 8.75 -22.42 -29.84
CA MET A 461 9.00 -21.04 -29.41
C MET A 461 10.50 -20.89 -29.12
N GLN A 462 10.99 -19.67 -28.96
CA GLN A 462 12.33 -19.43 -28.41
C GLN A 462 12.29 -19.46 -26.88
N ASP A 463 11.50 -18.59 -26.25
CA ASP A 463 11.48 -18.48 -24.80
C ASP A 463 10.07 -18.36 -24.22
N ILE A 464 9.84 -19.05 -23.10
CA ILE A 464 8.69 -18.81 -22.22
C ILE A 464 9.24 -18.46 -20.83
N THR A 465 8.97 -17.25 -20.36
CA THR A 465 9.32 -16.78 -19.02
C THR A 465 8.07 -16.33 -18.28
N ILE A 466 7.81 -16.97 -17.13
CA ILE A 466 6.72 -16.60 -16.22
C ILE A 466 7.34 -16.30 -14.87
N LYS A 467 7.30 -15.05 -14.43
CA LYS A 467 7.95 -14.64 -13.18
C LYS A 467 7.08 -13.71 -12.33
N ASN A 468 7.32 -13.71 -11.02
CA ASN A 468 6.68 -12.81 -10.06
C ASN A 468 5.14 -12.76 -10.25
N SER A 469 4.48 -13.90 -10.40
CA SER A 469 3.08 -13.93 -10.83
C SER A 469 2.21 -14.85 -9.96
N THR A 470 0.96 -14.43 -9.73
CA THR A 470 -0.03 -15.18 -8.95
C THR A 470 -1.11 -15.74 -9.87
N PHE A 471 -1.34 -17.06 -9.79
CA PHE A 471 -2.38 -17.76 -10.52
C PHE A 471 -3.42 -18.26 -9.53
N TYR A 472 -4.70 -17.99 -9.77
CA TYR A 472 -5.80 -18.50 -8.97
C TYR A 472 -6.95 -18.96 -9.86
N ASN A 473 -7.48 -20.15 -9.57
CA ASN A 473 -8.59 -20.76 -10.28
C ASN A 473 -8.35 -20.87 -11.80
N CYS A 474 -7.10 -21.15 -12.20
CA CYS A 474 -6.71 -21.16 -13.60
C CYS A 474 -6.73 -22.58 -14.19
N ASN A 475 -7.13 -22.64 -15.47
CA ASN A 475 -7.01 -23.78 -16.37
C ASN A 475 -7.70 -25.08 -15.89
N GLY A 476 -8.98 -25.23 -16.23
CA GLY A 476 -9.75 -26.43 -15.91
C GLY A 476 -10.06 -27.31 -17.13
N ASN A 477 -11.19 -28.03 -17.03
CA ASN A 477 -11.76 -28.89 -18.08
C ASN A 477 -10.83 -30.05 -18.50
N GLY A 478 -9.97 -30.52 -17.59
CA GLY A 478 -9.04 -31.62 -17.86
C GLY A 478 -8.11 -31.30 -19.01
N GLN A 479 -7.45 -30.13 -18.96
CA GLN A 479 -6.54 -29.67 -20.01
C GLN A 479 -5.13 -29.33 -19.50
N PHE A 480 -4.18 -29.30 -20.43
CA PHE A 480 -2.80 -28.91 -20.18
C PHE A 480 -2.68 -27.42 -19.85
N PHE A 481 -1.71 -27.05 -19.01
CA PHE A 481 -1.34 -25.66 -18.71
C PHE A 481 -0.56 -25.03 -19.86
N VAL A 482 0.48 -25.71 -20.30
CA VAL A 482 1.23 -25.39 -21.52
C VAL A 482 1.22 -26.60 -22.43
N ASP A 483 0.85 -26.41 -23.69
CA ASP A 483 0.65 -27.51 -24.65
C ASP A 483 1.18 -27.19 -26.04
N PHE A 484 2.14 -27.99 -26.49
CA PHE A 484 2.71 -27.93 -27.84
C PHE A 484 2.08 -28.93 -28.84
N ASN A 485 0.92 -29.50 -28.48
CA ASN A 485 0.18 -30.55 -29.18
C ASN A 485 0.88 -31.93 -29.20
N VAL A 486 2.21 -31.98 -29.24
CA VAL A 486 3.04 -33.17 -29.05
C VAL A 486 4.34 -32.74 -28.34
N ASP A 487 4.97 -33.65 -27.61
CA ASP A 487 6.16 -33.40 -26.79
C ASP A 487 7.49 -33.33 -27.58
N THR A 488 7.44 -33.36 -28.91
CA THR A 488 8.60 -33.09 -29.76
C THR A 488 8.77 -31.62 -30.10
N PHE A 489 7.83 -30.76 -29.69
CA PHE A 489 7.89 -29.30 -29.83
C PHE A 489 7.86 -28.62 -28.46
N GLY A 490 8.49 -27.45 -28.35
CA GLY A 490 8.58 -26.68 -27.11
C GLY A 490 9.40 -25.41 -27.29
N PRO A 491 9.58 -24.59 -26.25
CA PRO A 491 10.50 -23.47 -26.31
C PRO A 491 11.96 -23.95 -26.22
N SER A 492 12.93 -23.14 -26.63
CA SER A 492 14.35 -23.34 -26.34
C SER A 492 14.63 -23.18 -24.84
N THR A 493 14.04 -22.17 -24.19
CA THR A 493 14.07 -21.99 -22.72
C THR A 493 12.67 -21.89 -22.14
N PHE A 494 12.45 -22.54 -21.00
CA PHE A 494 11.21 -22.41 -20.25
C PHE A 494 11.52 -22.14 -18.77
N THR A 495 11.20 -20.95 -18.28
CA THR A 495 11.46 -20.51 -16.91
C THR A 495 10.17 -20.16 -16.18
N ILE A 496 10.04 -20.65 -14.95
CA ILE A 496 9.01 -20.25 -13.98
C ILE A 496 9.71 -19.81 -12.70
N GLU A 497 9.56 -18.56 -12.29
CA GLU A 497 10.29 -17.97 -11.16
C GLU A 497 9.37 -17.17 -10.23
N ASN A 498 9.54 -17.26 -8.91
CA ASN A 498 8.81 -16.42 -7.95
C ASN A 498 7.28 -16.43 -8.17
N CYS A 499 6.69 -17.58 -8.50
CA CYS A 499 5.26 -17.68 -8.78
C CYS A 499 4.48 -18.36 -7.65
N ILE A 500 3.21 -17.99 -7.48
CA ILE A 500 2.26 -18.73 -6.63
C ILE A 500 1.15 -19.30 -7.50
N PHE A 501 0.93 -20.61 -7.38
CA PHE A 501 -0.17 -21.34 -7.99
C PHE A 501 -1.21 -21.68 -6.91
N GLY A 502 -2.20 -20.81 -6.77
CA GLY A 502 -3.41 -21.02 -5.98
C GLY A 502 -4.45 -21.84 -6.76
N LYS A 503 -5.35 -22.51 -6.02
CA LYS A 503 -6.55 -23.26 -6.45
C LYS A 503 -6.63 -23.57 -7.95
N SER A 504 -6.61 -24.83 -8.37
CA SER A 504 -6.95 -25.13 -9.78
C SER A 504 -8.46 -25.18 -10.00
N ALA A 505 -8.89 -24.94 -11.24
CA ALA A 505 -10.30 -25.09 -11.62
C ALA A 505 -10.76 -26.55 -11.64
N ASP A 506 -9.86 -27.49 -11.95
CA ASP A 506 -10.09 -28.93 -11.81
C ASP A 506 -9.72 -29.40 -10.39
N GLU A 507 -10.45 -30.37 -9.83
CA GLU A 507 -10.15 -31.03 -8.55
C GLU A 507 -9.15 -32.20 -8.69
N ALA A 508 -8.86 -32.62 -9.92
CA ALA A 508 -7.85 -33.61 -10.26
C ALA A 508 -7.49 -33.51 -11.76
N THR A 509 -6.24 -33.81 -12.13
CA THR A 509 -5.84 -33.83 -13.54
C THR A 509 -4.60 -34.66 -13.80
N ASN A 510 -4.53 -35.25 -14.99
CA ASN A 510 -3.33 -35.92 -15.53
C ASN A 510 -2.66 -35.11 -16.66
N LYS A 511 -3.20 -33.93 -16.98
CA LYS A 511 -2.71 -33.07 -18.05
C LYS A 511 -2.09 -31.82 -17.46
N ASN A 512 -0.75 -31.84 -17.43
CA ASN A 512 0.06 -30.82 -16.81
C ASN A 512 0.71 -29.93 -17.87
N ILE A 513 1.96 -30.20 -18.22
CA ILE A 513 2.68 -29.53 -19.30
C ILE A 513 3.05 -30.58 -20.35
N ARG A 514 2.80 -30.28 -21.62
CA ARG A 514 3.28 -31.06 -22.77
C ARG A 514 4.17 -30.19 -23.63
N SER A 515 5.48 -30.36 -23.46
CA SER A 515 6.55 -29.59 -24.10
C SER A 515 7.80 -30.46 -24.18
N LYS A 516 8.58 -30.30 -25.27
CA LYS A 516 9.92 -30.88 -25.44
C LYS A 516 10.87 -30.45 -24.34
N THR A 517 10.84 -29.16 -24.01
CA THR A 517 11.70 -28.56 -22.99
C THR A 517 10.92 -28.47 -21.68
N PRO A 518 11.39 -29.13 -20.60
CA PRO A 518 10.77 -28.98 -19.28
C PRO A 518 11.03 -27.58 -18.71
N ALA A 519 10.11 -27.09 -17.88
CA ALA A 519 10.30 -25.83 -17.18
C ALA A 519 11.41 -25.95 -16.11
N THR A 520 12.33 -24.98 -16.09
CA THR A 520 13.19 -24.69 -14.95
C THR A 520 12.40 -23.84 -13.96
N VAL A 521 12.20 -24.36 -12.75
CA VAL A 521 11.40 -23.70 -11.72
C VAL A 521 12.28 -23.22 -10.58
N VAL A 522 12.09 -21.95 -10.17
CA VAL A 522 12.81 -21.31 -9.06
C VAL A 522 11.81 -20.62 -8.13
N ASN A 523 11.99 -20.75 -6.82
CA ASN A 523 11.24 -20.01 -5.78
C ASN A 523 9.72 -19.91 -6.05
N SER A 524 9.10 -21.00 -6.50
CA SER A 524 7.67 -21.02 -6.86
C SER A 524 6.92 -22.03 -6.01
N PHE A 525 5.67 -21.70 -5.68
CA PHE A 525 4.89 -22.40 -4.67
C PHE A 525 3.50 -22.75 -5.18
N ARG A 526 2.90 -23.81 -4.63
CA ARG A 526 1.50 -24.16 -4.84
C ARG A 526 0.75 -24.38 -3.53
N THR A 527 -0.52 -24.01 -3.53
CA THR A 527 -1.43 -24.26 -2.42
C THR A 527 -1.95 -25.69 -2.45
N THR A 528 -2.49 -26.18 -1.33
CA THR A 528 -3.00 -27.55 -1.20
C THR A 528 -4.21 -27.86 -2.09
N ASP A 529 -4.88 -26.83 -2.61
CA ASP A 529 -6.01 -26.90 -3.54
C ASP A 529 -5.61 -26.68 -5.02
N PHE A 530 -4.31 -26.70 -5.34
CA PHE A 530 -3.81 -26.68 -6.71
C PHE A 530 -3.40 -28.09 -7.18
N PHE A 531 -4.15 -28.65 -8.13
CA PHE A 531 -4.05 -30.06 -8.51
C PHE A 531 -3.19 -30.36 -9.75
N LYS A 532 -2.69 -29.34 -10.47
CA LYS A 532 -1.73 -29.55 -11.57
C LYS A 532 -0.32 -29.82 -11.03
N VAL A 533 0.43 -30.63 -11.75
CA VAL A 533 1.83 -30.98 -11.42
C VAL A 533 2.79 -30.21 -12.32
N ILE A 534 3.39 -29.15 -11.78
CA ILE A 534 4.50 -28.44 -12.42
C ILE A 534 5.77 -28.86 -11.68
N LYS A 535 6.64 -29.62 -12.36
CA LYS A 535 7.85 -30.19 -11.74
C LYS A 535 8.76 -29.06 -11.23
N GLY A 536 9.13 -29.12 -9.95
CA GLY A 536 10.01 -28.13 -9.30
C GLY A 536 9.29 -27.03 -8.51
N VAL A 537 7.95 -26.96 -8.58
CA VAL A 537 7.15 -26.10 -7.70
C VAL A 537 7.09 -26.71 -6.29
N ASN A 538 7.32 -25.89 -5.26
CA ASN A 538 7.28 -26.30 -3.86
C ASN A 538 5.83 -26.38 -3.34
N ASP A 539 5.56 -27.39 -2.52
CA ASP A 539 4.30 -27.52 -1.80
C ASP A 539 4.27 -26.59 -0.60
N THR A 540 3.17 -25.84 -0.44
CA THR A 540 2.85 -25.18 0.83
C THR A 540 1.91 -26.07 1.64
N GLU A 541 1.81 -25.80 2.95
CA GLU A 541 0.81 -26.46 3.82
C GLU A 541 -0.58 -25.79 3.80
N PHE A 542 -0.71 -24.66 3.09
CA PHE A 542 -1.90 -23.81 3.11
C PHE A 542 -2.77 -24.01 1.87
N SER A 543 -4.09 -24.04 2.06
CA SER A 543 -5.04 -23.83 0.95
C SER A 543 -5.01 -22.38 0.49
N SER A 544 -5.61 -22.09 -0.67
CA SER A 544 -5.69 -20.71 -1.16
C SER A 544 -6.42 -19.78 -0.19
N THR A 545 -7.47 -20.25 0.49
CA THR A 545 -8.21 -19.43 1.48
C THR A 545 -7.45 -19.25 2.79
N GLN A 546 -6.49 -20.12 3.08
CA GLN A 546 -5.57 -19.97 4.21
C GLN A 546 -4.41 -19.04 3.87
N LEU A 547 -3.89 -19.09 2.65
CA LEU A 547 -2.75 -18.28 2.21
C LEU A 547 -3.17 -16.84 1.88
N PHE A 548 -4.25 -16.66 1.12
CA PHE A 548 -4.73 -15.35 0.66
C PHE A 548 -5.86 -14.79 1.52
N LYS A 549 -5.96 -13.45 1.58
CA LYS A 549 -6.99 -12.72 2.34
C LYS A 549 -8.40 -13.03 1.90
N ASP A 550 -8.73 -12.79 0.62
CA ASP A 550 -10.04 -13.09 0.03
C ASP A 550 -9.92 -13.43 -1.47
N PRO A 551 -9.36 -14.61 -1.79
CA PRO A 551 -9.03 -14.96 -3.18
C PRO A 551 -10.26 -15.16 -4.07
N THR A 552 -11.43 -15.43 -3.50
CA THR A 552 -12.69 -15.58 -4.27
C THR A 552 -13.12 -14.25 -4.90
N ASN A 553 -12.87 -13.14 -4.20
CA ASN A 553 -13.18 -11.80 -4.67
C ASN A 553 -11.98 -11.09 -5.33
N GLY A 554 -10.85 -11.79 -5.51
CA GLY A 554 -9.67 -11.27 -6.18
C GLY A 554 -8.70 -10.51 -5.28
N ASP A 555 -8.88 -10.56 -3.95
CA ASP A 555 -7.89 -10.06 -2.99
C ASP A 555 -6.91 -11.21 -2.67
N PHE A 556 -5.76 -11.17 -3.35
CA PHE A 556 -4.70 -12.15 -3.17
C PHE A 556 -3.64 -11.69 -2.17
N THR A 557 -3.90 -10.66 -1.34
CA THR A 557 -2.96 -10.26 -0.29
C THR A 557 -2.57 -11.48 0.53
N ILE A 558 -1.27 -11.77 0.56
CA ILE A 558 -0.71 -12.91 1.29
C ILE A 558 -0.92 -12.64 2.79
N LYS A 559 -1.40 -13.61 3.56
CA LYS A 559 -1.57 -13.43 5.00
C LYS A 559 -0.23 -13.49 5.73
N ALA A 560 -0.07 -12.65 6.74
CA ALA A 560 1.11 -12.69 7.59
C ALA A 560 1.32 -14.10 8.18
N GLY A 561 2.53 -14.64 8.02
CA GLY A 561 2.92 -15.95 8.55
C GLY A 561 2.66 -17.15 7.64
N THR A 562 2.04 -17.01 6.46
CA THR A 562 1.76 -18.15 5.56
C THR A 562 2.86 -18.41 4.54
N LEU A 563 3.47 -17.38 3.97
CA LEU A 563 4.59 -17.52 3.05
C LEU A 563 5.62 -16.43 3.39
N LYS A 564 6.87 -16.82 3.62
CA LYS A 564 7.94 -15.87 3.99
C LYS A 564 8.74 -15.41 2.78
N GLU A 565 8.79 -16.26 1.77
CA GLU A 565 9.47 -16.03 0.51
C GLU A 565 8.70 -15.00 -0.32
N LYS A 566 9.44 -14.12 -1.00
CA LYS A 566 8.86 -13.18 -1.97
C LYS A 566 8.56 -13.93 -3.26
N ALA A 567 7.35 -14.49 -3.35
CA ALA A 567 6.83 -15.16 -4.53
C ALA A 567 5.37 -14.73 -4.78
N GLY A 568 4.94 -14.81 -6.03
CA GLY A 568 3.66 -14.29 -6.51
C GLY A 568 3.81 -12.90 -7.12
N ASP A 569 2.68 -12.32 -7.51
CA ASP A 569 2.61 -10.93 -7.92
C ASP A 569 2.93 -10.00 -6.72
N PRO A 570 3.98 -9.15 -6.81
CA PRO A 570 4.41 -8.27 -5.73
C PRO A 570 3.33 -7.32 -5.21
N ARG A 571 2.30 -7.04 -6.01
CA ARG A 571 1.14 -6.22 -5.59
C ARG A 571 0.42 -6.78 -4.37
N TRP A 572 0.59 -8.07 -4.08
CA TRP A 572 -0.08 -8.76 -2.99
C TRP A 572 0.80 -9.07 -1.78
N TYR A 573 2.05 -8.60 -1.78
CA TYR A 573 2.90 -8.74 -0.61
C TYR A 573 2.33 -7.95 0.56
N VAL A 574 2.47 -8.47 1.78
CA VAL A 574 2.14 -7.71 2.99
C VAL A 574 3.06 -6.50 3.04
N VAL A 575 2.50 -5.33 3.30
CA VAL A 575 3.31 -4.17 3.70
C VAL A 575 3.85 -4.50 5.09
N GLU A 576 5.15 -4.77 5.21
CA GLU A 576 5.79 -4.91 6.52
C GLU A 576 5.67 -3.56 7.23
N ASP A 577 4.98 -3.54 8.39
CA ASP A 577 4.81 -2.35 9.25
C ASP A 577 6.14 -1.77 9.75
#